data_AF-A0A0N7ZA15-F1
#
_entry.id   AF-A0A0N7ZA15-F1
#
_cell.length_a   1.000
_cell.length_b   1.000
_cell.length_c   1.000
_cell.angle_alpha   90.00
_cell.angle_beta   90.00
_cell.angle_gamma   90.00
#
_symmetry.space_group_name_H-M   'P 1'
#
loop_
_entity.id
_entity.type
_entity.pdbx_description
1 polymer ?
#
loop_
_entity_poly.entity_id
_entity_poly.type
_entity_poly.pdbx_seq_one_letter_code
_entity_poly.pdbx_strand_id
1 'polypeptide(L)'
;MQVVRDQLTRLCNTTKVYLTFHSYGQKWMYPWGYTAALPEDWQDLDRLARDAVGALKAVHGTRYQVGSSTRTIYAASGGSDDWAKGVAGIKYCYTVELRDLGTHYFTLPPSLIIPSGQETFAALKVIANFVKKTYSD
;
A
#
# COMPACT_ATOMS: atom_id res chain seq x y z
N MET A 1 2.14 19.10 -0.04
CA MET A 1 1.19 18.10 -0.58
C MET A 1 0.19 18.62 -1.63
N GLN A 2 0.05 19.94 -1.87
CA GLN A 2 -0.90 20.46 -2.87
C GLN A 2 -0.63 19.96 -4.30
N VAL A 3 0.63 19.91 -4.72
CA VAL A 3 1.01 19.44 -6.07
C VAL A 3 0.59 17.99 -6.34
N VAL A 4 0.80 17.08 -5.37
CA VAL A 4 0.40 15.67 -5.51
C VAL A 4 -1.11 15.53 -5.57
N ARG A 5 -1.82 16.25 -4.69
CA ARG A 5 -3.29 16.32 -4.70
C ARG A 5 -3.80 16.75 -6.07
N ASP A 6 -3.31 17.88 -6.59
CA ASP A 6 -3.78 18.45 -7.85
C ASP A 6 -3.52 17.52 -9.03
N GLN A 7 -2.36 16.84 -9.03
CA GLN A 7 -2.04 15.86 -10.06
C GLN A 7 -2.91 14.60 -9.97
N LEU A 8 -3.18 14.09 -8.75
CA LEU A 8 -4.08 12.96 -8.57
C LEU A 8 -5.51 13.31 -8.97
N THR A 9 -6.00 14.51 -8.65
CA THR A 9 -7.30 14.99 -9.12
C THR A 9 -7.36 15.02 -10.65
N ARG A 10 -6.29 15.44 -11.32
CA ARG A 10 -6.24 15.46 -12.80
C ARG A 10 -6.24 14.06 -13.41
N LEU A 11 -5.64 13.08 -12.74
CA LEU A 11 -5.41 11.73 -13.25
C LEU A 11 -6.38 10.68 -12.69
N CYS A 12 -7.32 11.06 -11.81
CA CYS A 12 -8.11 10.09 -11.04
C CYS A 12 -8.90 9.12 -11.92
N ASN A 13 -9.45 9.58 -13.06
CA ASN A 13 -10.24 8.74 -13.97
C ASN A 13 -9.40 7.62 -14.64
N THR A 14 -8.10 7.85 -14.84
CA THR A 14 -7.18 6.87 -15.44
C THR A 14 -6.32 6.13 -14.41
N THR A 15 -6.28 6.61 -13.17
CA THR A 15 -5.52 5.99 -12.08
C THR A 15 -6.32 4.86 -11.44
N LYS A 16 -5.84 3.62 -11.56
CA LYS A 16 -6.50 2.44 -10.97
C LYS A 16 -5.99 2.08 -9.57
N VAL A 17 -4.73 2.44 -9.28
CA VAL A 17 -4.06 2.13 -8.01
C VAL A 17 -3.30 3.36 -7.52
N TYR A 18 -3.37 3.62 -6.21
CA TYR A 18 -2.53 4.58 -5.50
C TYR A 18 -1.72 3.83 -4.43
N LEU A 19 -0.40 4.03 -4.42
CA LEU A 19 0.53 3.47 -3.44
C LEU A 19 1.34 4.59 -2.81
N THR A 20 1.34 4.67 -1.49
CA THR A 20 2.27 5.52 -0.73
C THR A 20 3.22 4.66 0.07
N PHE A 21 4.52 4.93 -0.05
CA PHE A 21 5.58 4.14 0.58
C PHE A 21 6.18 4.89 1.77
N HIS A 22 6.28 4.17 2.87
CA HIS A 22 6.81 4.61 4.14
C HIS A 22 7.74 3.52 4.71
N SER A 23 8.40 3.82 5.81
CA SER A 23 9.05 2.85 6.68
C SER A 23 8.90 3.33 8.12
N TYR A 24 8.89 2.47 9.13
CA TYR A 24 9.10 1.01 9.11
C TYR A 24 7.88 0.30 9.71
N GLY A 25 7.83 -1.03 9.57
CA GLY A 25 6.89 -1.86 10.32
C GLY A 25 6.36 -3.07 9.57
N GLN A 26 6.78 -3.28 8.33
CA GLN A 26 6.36 -4.39 7.47
C GLN A 26 4.82 -4.53 7.43
N LYS A 27 4.14 -3.47 7.01
CA LYS A 27 2.68 -3.43 6.91
C LYS A 27 2.26 -3.10 5.47
N TRP A 28 1.19 -3.73 5.02
CA TRP A 28 0.52 -3.43 3.76
C TRP A 28 -0.93 -3.08 4.07
N MET A 29 -1.19 -1.78 4.19
CA MET A 29 -2.44 -1.27 4.74
C MET A 29 -3.32 -0.69 3.66
N TYR A 30 -4.63 -0.81 3.84
CA TYR A 30 -5.63 -0.13 3.03
C TYR A 30 -6.49 0.80 3.91
N PRO A 31 -7.20 1.78 3.32
CA PRO A 31 -8.11 2.64 4.07
C PRO A 31 -9.15 1.88 4.91
N TRP A 32 -9.73 2.45 5.97
CA TRP A 32 -9.52 3.83 6.42
C TRP A 32 -8.48 3.94 7.55
N GLY A 33 -7.72 5.02 7.53
CA GLY A 33 -6.89 5.49 8.65
C GLY A 33 -7.66 6.39 9.62
N TYR A 34 -8.60 7.21 9.13
CA TYR A 34 -9.32 8.16 9.98
C TYR A 34 -10.45 7.53 10.83
N THR A 35 -10.85 6.28 10.56
CA THR A 35 -11.95 5.59 11.24
C THR A 35 -11.76 4.07 11.26
N ALA A 36 -12.33 3.39 12.25
CA ALA A 36 -12.32 1.92 12.38
C ALA A 36 -13.32 1.22 11.44
N ALA A 37 -14.19 1.98 10.78
CA ALA A 37 -15.04 1.48 9.70
C ALA A 37 -14.18 0.98 8.53
N LEU A 38 -14.69 0.01 7.79
CA LEU A 38 -14.05 -0.48 6.58
C LEU A 38 -14.69 0.18 5.36
N PRO A 39 -13.93 0.42 4.27
CA PRO A 39 -14.52 0.75 2.99
C PRO A 39 -15.45 -0.36 2.50
N GLU A 40 -16.47 -0.04 1.70
CA GLU A 40 -17.42 -1.03 1.19
C GLU A 40 -16.75 -2.16 0.39
N ASP A 41 -15.65 -1.85 -0.30
CA ASP A 41 -14.87 -2.75 -1.15
C ASP A 41 -13.64 -3.35 -0.45
N TRP A 42 -13.57 -3.33 0.89
CA TRP A 42 -12.39 -3.75 1.64
C TRP A 42 -11.94 -5.19 1.32
N GLN A 43 -12.86 -6.11 1.00
CA GLN A 43 -12.51 -7.49 0.65
C GLN A 43 -11.68 -7.55 -0.64
N ASP A 44 -11.94 -6.66 -1.60
CA ASP A 44 -11.13 -6.57 -2.82
C ASP A 44 -9.75 -6.01 -2.52
N LEU A 45 -9.67 -5.01 -1.63
CA LEU A 45 -8.40 -4.42 -1.20
C LEU A 45 -7.53 -5.45 -0.49
N ASP A 46 -8.13 -6.18 0.46
CA ASP A 46 -7.47 -7.19 1.29
C ASP A 46 -6.97 -8.37 0.45
N ARG A 47 -7.80 -8.86 -0.49
CA ARG A 47 -7.42 -9.95 -1.41
C ARG A 47 -6.18 -9.59 -2.22
N LEU A 48 -6.20 -8.43 -2.90
CA LEU A 48 -5.07 -8.01 -3.73
C LEU A 48 -3.80 -7.74 -2.89
N ALA A 49 -3.95 -7.16 -1.69
CA ALA A 49 -2.83 -6.94 -0.78
C ALA A 49 -2.21 -8.26 -0.30
N ARG A 50 -3.03 -9.28 0.01
CA ARG A 50 -2.53 -10.61 0.39
C ARG A 50 -1.79 -11.31 -0.73
N ASP A 51 -2.28 -11.22 -1.98
CA ASP A 51 -1.58 -11.77 -3.13
C ASP A 51 -0.22 -11.08 -3.33
N ALA A 52 -0.19 -9.75 -3.21
CA ALA A 52 1.03 -8.96 -3.32
C ALA A 52 2.06 -9.30 -2.22
N VAL A 53 1.61 -9.36 -0.96
CA VAL A 53 2.47 -9.75 0.18
C VAL A 53 2.89 -11.22 0.10
N GLY A 54 2.08 -12.10 -0.48
CA GLY A 54 2.44 -13.49 -0.76
C GLY A 54 3.65 -13.57 -1.71
N ALA A 55 3.63 -12.81 -2.79
CA ALA A 55 4.76 -12.72 -3.73
C ALA A 55 5.99 -12.05 -3.12
N LEU A 56 5.80 -11.00 -2.30
CA LEU A 56 6.87 -10.37 -1.53
C LEU A 56 7.59 -11.39 -0.65
N LYS A 57 6.82 -12.13 0.14
CA LYS A 57 7.32 -13.15 1.06
C LYS A 57 8.08 -14.26 0.33
N ALA A 58 7.67 -14.62 -0.88
CA ALA A 58 8.35 -15.66 -1.65
C ALA A 58 9.79 -15.30 -2.06
N VAL A 59 10.19 -14.02 -2.03
CA VAL A 59 11.54 -13.60 -2.42
C VAL A 59 12.56 -13.88 -1.31
N HIS A 60 12.31 -13.37 -0.09
CA HIS A 60 13.27 -13.42 1.02
C HIS A 60 12.68 -13.96 2.34
N GLY A 61 11.43 -14.41 2.33
CA GLY A 61 10.72 -14.91 3.53
C GLY A 61 10.13 -13.81 4.43
N THR A 62 10.32 -12.53 4.11
CA THR A 62 9.81 -11.39 4.89
C THR A 62 8.30 -11.38 4.97
N ARG A 63 7.75 -11.14 6.15
CA ARG A 63 6.31 -11.18 6.41
C ARG A 63 5.79 -9.78 6.64
N TYR A 64 4.80 -9.38 5.84
CA TYR A 64 4.09 -8.13 6.04
C TYR A 64 2.70 -8.43 6.59
N GLN A 65 2.23 -7.58 7.51
CA GLN A 65 0.86 -7.64 8.02
C GLN A 65 -0.07 -6.89 7.07
N VAL A 66 -1.20 -7.50 6.71
CA VAL A 66 -2.23 -6.89 5.85
C VAL A 66 -3.45 -6.52 6.69
N GLY A 67 -4.03 -5.34 6.46
CA GLY A 67 -5.29 -4.92 7.10
C GLY A 67 -5.63 -3.45 6.88
N SER A 68 -6.75 -2.98 7.44
CA SER A 68 -7.10 -1.57 7.41
C SER A 68 -6.15 -0.74 8.28
N SER A 69 -5.71 0.43 7.82
CA SER A 69 -4.75 1.30 8.52
C SER A 69 -5.08 1.47 10.01
N THR A 70 -6.31 1.87 10.36
CA THR A 70 -6.72 2.04 11.76
C THR A 70 -6.54 0.80 12.64
N ARG A 71 -6.84 -0.38 12.10
CA ARG A 71 -6.79 -1.66 12.84
C ARG A 71 -5.39 -2.28 12.85
N THR A 72 -4.54 -1.92 11.90
CA THR A 72 -3.19 -2.48 11.75
C THR A 72 -2.13 -1.62 12.42
N ILE A 73 -2.36 -0.31 12.56
CA ILE A 73 -1.46 0.61 13.26
C ILE A 73 -2.18 1.33 14.42
N TYR A 74 -2.99 2.34 14.10
CA TYR A 74 -3.80 3.16 15.00
C TYR A 74 -4.61 4.15 14.14
N ALA A 75 -5.60 4.84 14.73
CA ALA A 75 -6.39 5.84 14.03
C ALA A 75 -5.56 7.10 13.71
N ALA A 76 -5.51 7.50 12.44
CA ALA A 76 -4.80 8.67 11.93
C ALA A 76 -5.61 9.36 10.82
N SER A 77 -5.97 10.62 11.02
CA SER A 77 -6.68 11.42 10.01
C SER A 77 -5.73 12.14 9.04
N GLY A 78 -6.18 12.39 7.82
CA GLY A 78 -5.44 13.19 6.83
C GLY A 78 -4.42 12.39 6.01
N GLY A 79 -4.49 11.06 6.05
CA GLY A 79 -3.70 10.18 5.20
C GLY A 79 -3.98 10.40 3.71
N SER A 80 -2.95 10.30 2.88
CA SER A 80 -3.08 10.49 1.44
C SER A 80 -3.80 9.32 0.76
N ASP A 81 -3.70 8.12 1.32
CA ASP A 81 -4.45 6.92 0.93
C ASP A 81 -5.96 7.09 1.16
N ASP A 82 -6.35 7.59 2.33
CA ASP A 82 -7.73 7.93 2.65
C ASP A 82 -8.28 9.01 1.71
N TRP A 83 -7.52 10.07 1.46
CA TRP A 83 -7.94 11.12 0.53
C TRP A 83 -8.04 10.61 -0.91
N ALA A 84 -7.08 9.81 -1.38
CA ALA A 84 -7.08 9.23 -2.72
C ALA A 84 -8.29 8.32 -2.95
N LYS A 85 -8.70 7.56 -1.93
CA LYS A 85 -9.88 6.70 -2.01
C LYS A 85 -11.18 7.49 -1.88
N GLY A 86 -11.32 8.27 -0.82
CA GLY A 86 -12.58 8.91 -0.45
C GLY A 86 -12.94 10.14 -1.28
N VAL A 87 -11.93 10.91 -1.72
CA VAL A 87 -12.15 12.15 -2.46
C VAL A 87 -11.80 11.99 -3.93
N ALA A 88 -10.65 11.40 -4.25
CA ALA A 88 -10.25 11.21 -5.65
C ALA A 88 -10.89 9.97 -6.32
N GLY A 89 -11.56 9.10 -5.56
CA GLY A 89 -12.29 7.95 -6.11
C GLY A 89 -11.41 6.82 -6.64
N ILE A 90 -10.14 6.76 -6.28
CA ILE A 90 -9.24 5.68 -6.70
C ILE A 90 -9.55 4.44 -5.88
N LYS A 91 -9.93 3.34 -6.55
CA LYS A 91 -10.40 2.12 -5.88
C LYS A 91 -9.31 1.50 -4.99
N TYR A 92 -8.18 1.11 -5.58
CA TYR A 92 -7.11 0.38 -4.92
C TYR A 92 -6.09 1.34 -4.32
N CYS A 93 -6.28 1.74 -3.06
CA CYS A 93 -5.35 2.61 -2.34
C CYS A 93 -4.65 1.85 -1.22
N TYR A 94 -3.33 2.00 -1.11
CA TYR A 94 -2.56 1.37 -0.03
C TYR A 94 -1.44 2.25 0.52
N THR A 95 -1.19 2.08 1.81
CA THR A 95 0.00 2.54 2.51
C THR A 95 0.90 1.35 2.81
N VAL A 96 2.16 1.41 2.39
CA VAL A 96 3.13 0.32 2.61
C VAL A 96 4.22 0.80 3.56
N GLU A 97 4.31 0.17 4.72
CA GLU A 97 5.41 0.35 5.67
C GLU A 97 6.46 -0.74 5.41
N LEU A 98 7.62 -0.34 4.90
CA LEU A 98 8.70 -1.25 4.53
C LEU A 98 9.43 -1.82 5.75
N ARG A 99 10.55 -2.52 5.52
CA ARG A 99 11.41 -3.05 6.57
C ARG A 99 11.94 -1.94 7.50
N ASP A 100 12.28 -2.25 8.74
CA ASP A 100 12.15 -3.55 9.43
C ASP A 100 11.01 -3.53 10.47
N LEU A 101 11.11 -4.34 11.53
CA LEU A 101 10.13 -4.38 12.63
C LEU A 101 10.55 -3.53 13.84
N GLY A 102 11.52 -2.64 13.69
CA GLY A 102 12.03 -1.76 14.74
C GLY A 102 13.43 -2.10 15.26
N THR A 103 14.18 -2.99 14.59
CA THR A 103 15.57 -3.27 14.98
C THR A 103 16.47 -2.08 14.61
N HIS A 104 16.27 -1.53 13.40
CA HIS A 104 17.05 -0.40 12.90
C HIS A 104 16.22 0.87 12.73
N TYR A 105 14.91 0.82 12.96
CA TYR A 105 13.99 1.94 12.78
C TYR A 105 14.13 2.56 11.38
N PHE A 106 14.57 3.82 11.30
CA PHE A 106 14.79 4.54 10.05
C PHE A 106 16.23 4.46 9.53
N THR A 107 17.15 3.88 10.30
CA THR A 107 18.57 3.73 9.94
C THR A 107 18.87 2.31 9.44
N LEU A 108 18.05 1.82 8.51
CA LEU A 108 18.19 0.48 7.95
C LEU A 108 19.56 0.33 7.25
N PRO A 109 20.35 -0.72 7.53
CA PRO A 109 21.66 -0.92 6.90
C PRO A 109 21.59 -0.90 5.37
N PRO A 110 22.56 -0.28 4.67
CA PRO A 110 22.58 -0.23 3.21
C PRO A 110 22.52 -1.61 2.54
N SER A 111 23.03 -2.65 3.21
CA SER A 111 22.95 -4.05 2.75
C SER A 111 21.51 -4.59 2.62
N LEU A 112 20.52 -3.95 3.26
CA LEU A 112 19.12 -4.32 3.20
C LEU A 112 18.31 -3.50 2.16
N ILE A 113 18.90 -2.49 1.52
CA ILE A 113 18.23 -1.69 0.48
C ILE A 113 17.80 -2.57 -0.69
N ILE A 114 18.74 -3.32 -1.27
CA ILE A 114 18.46 -4.18 -2.43
C ILE A 114 17.50 -5.32 -2.07
N PRO A 115 17.68 -6.08 -0.96
CA PRO A 115 16.70 -7.07 -0.52
C PRO A 115 15.29 -6.50 -0.34
N SER A 116 15.15 -5.33 0.31
CA SER A 116 13.84 -4.67 0.49
C SER A 116 13.22 -4.25 -0.85
N GLY A 117 14.04 -3.75 -1.79
CA GLY A 117 13.58 -3.39 -3.14
C GLY A 117 13.10 -4.60 -3.96
N GLN A 118 13.83 -5.72 -3.91
CA GLN A 118 13.49 -6.94 -4.65
C GLN A 118 12.15 -7.54 -4.21
N GLU A 119 11.94 -7.66 -2.89
CA GLU A 119 10.67 -8.21 -2.37
C GLU A 119 9.49 -7.25 -2.65
N THR A 120 9.70 -5.94 -2.49
CA THR A 120 8.66 -4.93 -2.78
C THR A 120 8.30 -4.94 -4.27
N PHE A 121 9.30 -5.07 -5.15
CA PHE A 121 9.07 -5.15 -6.60
C PHE A 121 8.30 -6.42 -7.00
N ALA A 122 8.49 -7.53 -6.30
CA ALA A 122 7.66 -8.73 -6.51
C ALA A 122 6.18 -8.47 -6.19
N ALA A 123 5.88 -7.76 -5.09
CA ALA A 123 4.53 -7.33 -4.74
C ALA A 123 3.93 -6.40 -5.82
N LEU A 124 4.71 -5.42 -6.28
CA LEU A 124 4.29 -4.47 -7.31
C LEU A 124 3.93 -5.16 -8.63
N LYS A 125 4.67 -6.20 -9.03
CA LYS A 125 4.33 -6.98 -10.23
C LYS A 125 2.97 -7.66 -10.12
N VAL A 126 2.59 -8.15 -8.94
CA VAL A 126 1.26 -8.74 -8.73
C VAL A 126 0.18 -7.69 -8.96
N ILE A 127 0.34 -6.50 -8.38
CA ILE A 127 -0.61 -5.39 -8.52
C ILE A 127 -0.70 -4.92 -9.97
N ALA A 128 0.44 -4.74 -10.63
CA ALA A 128 0.47 -4.34 -12.04
C ALA A 128 -0.20 -5.37 -12.95
N ASN A 129 0.05 -6.66 -12.71
CA ASN A 129 -0.60 -7.75 -13.46
C ASN A 129 -2.10 -7.83 -13.18
N PHE A 130 -2.52 -7.59 -11.95
CA PHE A 130 -3.94 -7.48 -11.60
C PHE A 130 -4.60 -6.35 -12.39
N VAL A 131 -4.04 -5.14 -12.35
CA VAL A 131 -4.57 -3.99 -13.10
C VAL A 131 -4.64 -4.30 -14.59
N LYS A 132 -3.56 -4.84 -15.16
CA LYS A 132 -3.54 -5.25 -16.57
C LYS A 132 -4.66 -6.24 -16.88
N LYS A 133 -4.87 -7.28 -16.08
CA LYS A 133 -5.91 -8.29 -16.36
C LYS A 133 -7.33 -7.75 -16.18
N THR A 134 -7.54 -6.85 -15.22
CA THR A 134 -8.88 -6.33 -14.86
C THR A 134 -9.32 -5.16 -15.74
N TYR A 135 -8.38 -4.38 -16.27
CA TYR A 135 -8.65 -3.13 -16.97
C TYR A 135 -8.00 -3.02 -18.36
N SER A 136 -7.52 -4.14 -18.94
CA SER A 136 -7.23 -4.15 -20.39
C SER A 136 -8.53 -4.42 -21.12
N ASP A 137 -8.95 -3.47 -21.95
CA ASP A 137 -9.94 -3.69 -23.01
C ASP A 137 -9.41 -4.69 -24.05
#